data_AF-A0ABC9VK17-F1
#
_entry.id   AF-A0ABC9VK17-F1
#
_cell.length_a   1.000
_cell.length_b   1.000
_cell.length_c   1.000
_cell.angle_alpha   90.00
_cell.angle_beta   90.00
_cell.angle_gamma   90.00
#
_symmetry.space_group_name_H-M   'P 1'
#
loop_
_entity.id
_entity.type
_entity.pdbx_description
1 polymer ?
#
loop_
_entity_poly.entity_id
_entity_poly.type
_entity_poly.pdbx_seq_one_letter_code
_entity_poly.pdbx_strand_id
1 'polypeptide(L)'
;MYELRSYQTDLINKVTRSMKTGHKHIVVQSPPRTGKTVVMAEIARKTTIKNNRVMFIVHRKEVLDQTITTFYKQNVDSNLLTAGMVQTLSRRINILPTPQLILIDEGHHALAKSYQKILNKFPDAYVLFFTATPIRTGRKQLDLIADDLIVGKSIRELTKEKFLAPFKYYSVPYDDLNTNKLKRSSTGDYTKKSMNDALSNKIYGHVIENYLKIAKDKQAVVYTYSINSAKKLAQQFNQSHINAVELDGTSNKDFRDKTVKAFKNQQLKILVNVDLFTEGVDLPNVDCVIMVRPTESLSLYMQFSMRCLNPRPGKTAIIIDHVKNYQKFGLPNADRNWKQVFHTKAKNKHKSNVDGGPNIVTCPSCFAVVDREEIEDNTCPICQFKPIVQTKGKKIVDQELTEIDQKEIERKREAKKRQKLINSIIHDNVVKNVVNKRIGQLRTYQEFKAYAEIHGYTNKWAYVMFNKMIKGRNV
;
A
#
# COMPACT_ATOMS: atom_id res chain seq x y z
N MET A 1 -23.70 -21.28 8.36
CA MET A 1 -22.27 -21.58 8.24
C MET A 1 -21.76 -21.12 6.90
N TYR A 2 -20.56 -20.54 6.83
CA TYR A 2 -19.92 -20.17 5.57
C TYR A 2 -19.30 -21.40 4.91
N GLU A 3 -19.50 -21.54 3.60
CA GLU A 3 -18.79 -22.54 2.81
C GLU A 3 -17.35 -22.06 2.54
N LEU A 4 -16.38 -22.95 2.75
CA LEU A 4 -14.97 -22.65 2.57
C LEU A 4 -14.58 -22.81 1.10
N ARG A 5 -13.87 -21.81 0.59
CA ARG A 5 -13.23 -21.91 -0.73
C ARG A 5 -12.05 -22.88 -0.67
N SER A 6 -11.70 -23.49 -1.80
CA SER A 6 -10.59 -24.46 -1.89
C SER A 6 -9.28 -23.95 -1.29
N TYR A 7 -8.90 -22.70 -1.57
CA TYR A 7 -7.67 -22.10 -1.01
C TYR A 7 -7.75 -21.83 0.50
N GLN A 8 -8.95 -21.65 1.06
CA GLN A 8 -9.15 -21.47 2.49
C GLN A 8 -8.97 -22.80 3.21
N THR A 9 -9.52 -23.88 2.63
CA THR A 9 -9.31 -25.26 3.10
C THR A 9 -7.84 -25.64 3.06
N ASP A 10 -7.13 -25.37 1.95
CA ASP A 10 -5.70 -25.58 1.83
C ASP A 10 -4.91 -24.82 2.91
N LEU A 11 -5.25 -23.55 3.15
CA LEU A 11 -4.61 -22.75 4.20
C LEU A 11 -4.82 -23.34 5.60
N ILE A 12 -6.04 -23.79 5.92
CA ILE A 12 -6.35 -24.43 7.21
C ILE A 12 -5.58 -25.75 7.36
N ASN A 13 -5.47 -26.53 6.28
CA ASN A 13 -4.72 -27.79 6.28
C ASN A 13 -3.23 -27.56 6.53
N LYS A 14 -2.64 -26.54 5.90
CA LYS A 14 -1.24 -26.11 6.14
C LYS A 14 -1.01 -25.70 7.60
N VAL A 15 -1.90 -24.88 8.17
CA VAL A 15 -1.84 -24.50 9.59
C VAL A 15 -1.94 -25.73 10.49
N THR A 16 -2.90 -26.61 10.24
CA THR A 16 -3.11 -27.84 11.02
C THR A 16 -1.88 -28.76 10.97
N ARG A 17 -1.24 -28.88 9.80
CA ARG A 17 0.00 -29.66 9.64
C ARG A 17 1.14 -29.05 10.47
N SER A 18 1.31 -27.73 10.43
CA SER A 18 2.35 -27.03 11.21
C SER A 18 2.15 -27.18 12.73
N MET A 19 0.88 -27.10 13.20
CA MET A 19 0.57 -27.37 14.61
C MET A 19 0.88 -28.81 15.01
N LYS A 20 0.63 -29.80 14.13
CA LYS A 20 0.95 -31.21 14.38
C LYS A 20 2.46 -31.49 14.41
N THR A 21 3.28 -30.68 13.73
CA THR A 21 4.74 -30.79 13.79
C THR A 21 5.36 -30.12 15.02
N GLY A 22 4.53 -29.59 15.93
CA GLY A 22 4.98 -29.03 17.22
C GLY A 22 5.12 -27.51 17.25
N HIS A 23 4.88 -26.80 16.15
CA HIS A 23 4.90 -25.34 16.15
C HIS A 23 3.68 -24.79 16.92
N LYS A 24 3.92 -23.87 17.87
CA LYS A 24 2.87 -23.25 18.67
C LYS A 24 2.49 -21.88 18.13
N HIS A 25 3.46 -21.09 17.70
CA HIS A 25 3.31 -19.72 17.27
C HIS A 25 3.50 -19.61 15.76
N ILE A 26 2.41 -19.46 15.00
CA ILE A 26 2.44 -19.57 13.54
C ILE A 26 1.93 -18.27 12.92
N VAL A 27 2.72 -17.69 12.01
CA VAL A 27 2.25 -16.58 11.18
C VAL A 27 1.50 -17.14 9.99
N VAL A 28 0.27 -16.64 9.80
CA VAL A 28 -0.59 -17.01 8.68
C VAL A 28 -0.70 -15.80 7.76
N GLN A 29 0.11 -15.79 6.71
CA GLN A 29 0.07 -14.77 5.69
C GLN A 29 -1.07 -15.06 4.72
N SER A 30 -1.99 -14.12 4.58
CA SER A 30 -3.03 -14.17 3.57
C SER A 30 -3.37 -12.77 3.09
N PRO A 31 -3.39 -12.52 1.77
CA PRO A 31 -3.70 -11.20 1.24
C PRO A 31 -5.03 -10.62 1.79
N PRO A 32 -5.20 -9.29 1.85
CA PRO A 32 -6.51 -8.69 2.08
C PRO A 32 -7.58 -9.28 1.15
N ARG A 33 -8.84 -9.29 1.61
CA ARG A 33 -10.01 -9.77 0.85
C ARG A 33 -10.07 -11.27 0.54
N THR A 34 -9.21 -12.10 1.11
CA THR A 34 -9.25 -13.58 0.97
C THR A 34 -10.16 -14.27 2.00
N GLY A 35 -10.88 -13.51 2.81
CA GLY A 35 -11.75 -14.07 3.85
C GLY A 35 -10.98 -14.63 5.05
N LYS A 36 -9.89 -13.97 5.47
CA LYS A 36 -9.14 -14.29 6.72
C LYS A 36 -10.08 -14.57 7.90
N THR A 37 -11.12 -13.76 8.07
CA THR A 37 -12.12 -13.89 9.14
C THR A 37 -12.87 -15.23 9.09
N VAL A 38 -13.22 -15.71 7.89
CA VAL A 38 -13.90 -17.01 7.72
C VAL A 38 -12.95 -18.16 8.06
N VAL A 39 -11.68 -18.05 7.66
CA VAL A 39 -10.64 -19.02 8.04
C VAL A 39 -10.45 -19.07 9.56
N MET A 40 -10.33 -17.91 10.20
CA MET A 40 -10.24 -17.80 11.67
C MET A 40 -11.47 -18.39 12.36
N ALA A 41 -12.68 -18.11 11.85
CA ALA A 41 -13.92 -18.63 12.40
C ALA A 41 -13.99 -20.16 12.31
N GLU A 42 -13.56 -20.75 11.19
CA GLU A 42 -13.54 -22.21 11.04
C GLU A 42 -12.51 -22.87 11.97
N ILE A 43 -11.32 -22.28 12.12
CA ILE A 43 -10.33 -22.79 13.08
C ILE A 43 -10.88 -22.69 14.50
N ALA A 44 -11.48 -21.55 14.87
CA ALA A 44 -12.12 -21.38 16.18
C ALA A 44 -13.24 -22.40 16.43
N ARG A 45 -14.07 -22.69 15.41
CA ARG A 45 -15.14 -23.69 15.48
C ARG A 45 -14.55 -25.08 15.73
N LYS A 46 -13.54 -25.50 14.96
CA LYS A 46 -12.87 -26.79 15.14
C LYS A 46 -12.22 -26.92 16.52
N THR A 47 -11.73 -25.83 17.09
CA THR A 47 -11.16 -25.80 18.44
C THR A 47 -12.25 -25.94 19.52
N THR A 48 -13.33 -25.17 19.41
CA THR A 48 -14.44 -25.19 20.39
C THR A 48 -15.22 -26.50 20.38
N ILE A 49 -15.38 -27.17 19.24
CA ILE A 49 -15.98 -28.52 19.15
C ILE A 49 -15.19 -29.56 19.97
N LYS A 50 -13.88 -29.34 20.15
CA LYS A 50 -13.03 -30.18 21.01
C LYS A 50 -13.04 -29.72 22.48
N ASN A 51 -14.03 -28.91 22.86
CA ASN A 51 -14.17 -28.29 24.19
C ASN A 51 -12.97 -27.41 24.61
N ASN A 52 -12.25 -26.84 23.64
CA ASN A 52 -11.08 -26.00 23.91
C ASN A 52 -11.44 -24.51 23.79
N ARG A 53 -10.87 -23.69 24.68
CA ARG A 53 -11.09 -22.24 24.71
C ARG A 53 -10.30 -21.50 23.63
N VAL A 54 -10.94 -20.51 23.02
CA VAL A 54 -10.38 -19.65 21.98
C VAL A 54 -10.35 -18.20 22.48
N MET A 55 -9.21 -17.54 22.33
CA MET A 55 -9.09 -16.10 22.50
C MET A 55 -8.91 -15.42 21.14
N PHE A 56 -9.70 -14.40 20.86
CA PHE A 56 -9.58 -13.60 19.64
C PHE A 56 -9.20 -12.15 19.98
N ILE A 57 -8.09 -11.69 19.40
CA ILE A 57 -7.49 -10.38 19.69
C ILE A 57 -7.44 -9.55 18.41
N VAL A 58 -7.91 -8.31 18.51
CA VAL A 58 -7.83 -7.31 17.43
C VAL A 58 -7.46 -5.94 17.99
N HIS A 59 -7.13 -5.01 17.10
CA HIS A 59 -6.78 -3.63 17.48
C HIS A 59 -7.90 -2.60 17.21
N ARG A 60 -8.98 -2.99 16.52
CA ARG A 60 -10.12 -2.11 16.18
C ARG A 60 -11.46 -2.71 16.59
N LYS A 61 -12.37 -1.85 17.05
CA LYS A 61 -13.70 -2.25 17.51
C LYS A 61 -14.59 -2.74 16.37
N GLU A 62 -14.56 -2.07 15.22
CA GLU A 62 -15.38 -2.44 14.06
C GLU A 62 -15.01 -3.83 13.53
N VAL A 63 -13.71 -4.15 13.51
CA VAL A 63 -13.21 -5.48 13.13
C VAL A 63 -13.64 -6.54 14.14
N LEU A 64 -13.66 -6.20 15.43
CA LEU A 64 -14.13 -7.08 16.50
C LEU A 64 -15.60 -7.47 16.26
N ASP A 65 -16.48 -6.48 16.13
CA ASP A 65 -17.92 -6.68 16.00
C ASP A 65 -18.27 -7.51 14.75
N GLN A 66 -17.61 -7.22 13.62
CA GLN A 66 -17.76 -7.99 12.38
C GLN A 66 -17.27 -9.43 12.52
N THR A 67 -16.14 -9.63 13.21
CA THR A 67 -15.55 -10.97 13.36
C THR A 67 -16.38 -11.83 14.31
N ILE A 68 -16.87 -11.26 15.42
CA ILE A 68 -17.78 -11.96 16.35
C ILE A 68 -19.04 -12.42 15.61
N THR A 69 -19.63 -11.55 14.78
CA THR A 69 -20.78 -11.91 13.94
C THR A 69 -20.46 -13.10 13.01
N THR A 70 -19.25 -13.12 12.46
CA THR A 70 -18.78 -14.22 11.59
C THR A 70 -18.59 -15.51 12.40
N PHE A 71 -18.07 -15.43 13.62
CA PHE A 71 -17.84 -16.57 14.51
C PHE A 71 -19.17 -17.21 14.90
N TYR A 72 -20.18 -16.42 15.27
CA TYR A 72 -21.52 -16.94 15.57
C TYR A 72 -22.16 -17.63 14.36
N LYS A 73 -22.07 -17.02 13.16
CA LYS A 73 -22.57 -17.63 11.93
C LYS A 73 -21.85 -18.93 11.53
N GLN A 74 -20.62 -19.11 12.02
CA GLN A 74 -19.83 -20.32 11.86
C GLN A 74 -20.04 -21.31 13.01
N ASN A 75 -20.95 -21.06 13.96
CA ASN A 75 -21.22 -21.91 15.13
C ASN A 75 -19.99 -22.10 16.04
N VAL A 76 -19.18 -21.06 16.22
CA VAL A 76 -18.17 -21.04 17.30
C VAL A 76 -18.90 -20.93 18.64
N ASP A 77 -18.58 -21.82 19.58
CA ASP A 77 -19.19 -21.80 20.92
C ASP A 77 -18.82 -20.51 21.67
N SER A 78 -19.84 -19.71 22.01
CA SER A 78 -19.68 -18.45 22.73
C SER A 78 -19.15 -18.62 24.15
N ASN A 79 -19.44 -19.75 24.81
CA ASN A 79 -19.01 -20.03 26.18
C ASN A 79 -17.51 -20.33 26.27
N LEU A 80 -16.91 -20.73 25.14
CA LEU A 80 -15.49 -21.03 25.00
C LEU A 80 -14.72 -19.91 24.29
N LEU A 81 -15.39 -18.83 23.88
CA LEU A 81 -14.80 -17.71 23.14
C LEU A 81 -14.57 -16.49 24.04
N THR A 82 -13.32 -16.01 24.11
CA THR A 82 -12.97 -14.69 24.66
C THR A 82 -12.51 -13.78 23.53
N ALA A 83 -13.33 -12.81 23.12
CA ALA A 83 -13.01 -11.88 22.04
C ALA A 83 -12.88 -10.45 22.56
N GLY A 84 -11.85 -9.71 22.15
CA GLY A 84 -11.68 -8.33 22.60
C GLY A 84 -10.57 -7.55 21.92
N MET A 85 -10.60 -6.23 22.14
CA MET A 85 -9.50 -5.37 21.75
C MET A 85 -8.27 -5.63 22.63
N VAL A 86 -7.08 -5.58 22.03
CA VAL A 86 -5.80 -5.84 22.73
C VAL A 86 -5.64 -5.00 24.00
N GLN A 87 -6.03 -3.73 23.99
CA GLN A 87 -5.90 -2.86 25.17
C GLN A 87 -6.82 -3.32 26.31
N THR A 88 -8.04 -3.77 25.99
CA THR A 88 -9.01 -4.24 26.97
C THR A 88 -8.56 -5.56 27.60
N LEU A 89 -8.15 -6.53 26.77
CA LEU A 89 -7.68 -7.83 27.23
C LEU A 89 -6.40 -7.70 28.06
N SER A 90 -5.45 -6.87 27.62
CA SER A 90 -4.17 -6.64 28.32
C SER A 90 -4.35 -6.01 29.72
N ARG A 91 -5.39 -5.20 29.92
CA ARG A 91 -5.75 -4.63 31.24
C ARG A 91 -6.41 -5.66 32.16
N ARG A 92 -7.26 -6.52 31.60
CA ARG A 92 -8.02 -7.54 32.35
C ARG A 92 -7.33 -8.90 32.41
N ILE A 93 -6.04 -8.96 32.05
CA ILE A 93 -5.30 -10.21 31.79
C ILE A 93 -5.34 -11.24 32.93
N ASN A 94 -5.47 -10.80 34.19
CA ASN A 94 -5.46 -11.69 35.35
C ASN A 94 -6.79 -12.44 35.58
N ILE A 95 -7.88 -11.98 34.97
CA ILE A 95 -9.22 -12.59 35.11
C ILE A 95 -9.66 -13.30 33.82
N LEU A 96 -8.82 -13.31 32.78
CA LEU A 96 -9.14 -14.00 31.53
C LEU A 96 -8.97 -15.51 31.69
N PRO A 97 -9.90 -16.32 31.17
CA PRO A 97 -9.75 -17.77 31.18
C PRO A 97 -8.57 -18.18 30.28
N THR A 98 -7.90 -19.28 30.63
CA THR A 98 -6.78 -19.82 29.86
C THR A 98 -7.26 -20.32 28.49
N PRO A 99 -6.77 -19.76 27.37
CA PRO A 99 -7.09 -20.24 26.04
C PRO A 99 -6.16 -21.39 25.62
N GLN A 100 -6.67 -22.32 24.81
CA GLN A 100 -5.83 -23.27 24.08
C GLN A 100 -5.33 -22.69 22.75
N LEU A 101 -6.11 -21.75 22.19
CA LEU A 101 -5.83 -21.09 20.91
C LEU A 101 -6.02 -19.59 21.05
N ILE A 102 -5.05 -18.81 20.59
CA ILE A 102 -5.11 -17.36 20.43
C ILE A 102 -5.08 -17.03 18.94
N LEU A 103 -6.10 -16.35 18.46
CA LEU A 103 -6.21 -15.83 17.10
C LEU A 103 -5.98 -14.33 17.12
N ILE A 104 -5.02 -13.84 16.34
CA ILE A 104 -4.68 -12.42 16.24
C ILE A 104 -4.85 -11.95 14.81
N ASP A 105 -5.73 -10.99 14.56
CA ASP A 105 -5.78 -10.28 13.26
C ASP A 105 -4.81 -9.10 13.27
N GLU A 106 -4.28 -8.77 12.10
CA GLU A 106 -3.16 -7.84 11.93
C GLU A 106 -1.99 -8.17 12.87
N GLY A 107 -1.62 -9.44 12.86
CA GLY A 107 -0.58 -10.02 13.70
C GLY A 107 0.80 -9.35 13.55
N HIS A 108 1.03 -8.56 12.50
CA HIS A 108 2.21 -7.70 12.37
C HIS A 108 2.37 -6.69 13.52
N HIS A 109 1.37 -6.48 14.37
CA HIS A 109 1.46 -5.69 15.61
C HIS A 109 1.88 -6.48 16.86
N ALA A 110 2.02 -7.81 16.79
CA ALA A 110 2.19 -8.68 17.95
C ALA A 110 3.47 -8.45 18.78
N LEU A 111 4.47 -7.74 18.25
CA LEU A 111 5.67 -7.33 18.98
C LEU A 111 5.43 -6.16 19.95
N ALA A 112 4.28 -5.48 19.89
CA ALA A 112 4.00 -4.39 20.81
C ALA A 112 3.78 -4.90 22.24
N LYS A 113 4.15 -4.10 23.25
CA LYS A 113 4.12 -4.47 24.68
C LYS A 113 2.78 -5.05 25.14
N SER A 114 1.66 -4.50 24.63
CA SER A 114 0.31 -4.95 25.00
C SER A 114 0.01 -6.37 24.53
N TYR A 115 0.48 -6.76 23.33
CA TYR A 115 0.37 -8.13 22.81
C TYR A 115 1.29 -9.06 23.58
N GLN A 116 2.56 -8.69 23.75
CA GLN A 116 3.55 -9.48 24.49
C GLN A 116 3.09 -9.78 25.93
N LYS A 117 2.43 -8.84 26.61
CA LYS A 117 1.84 -9.09 27.94
C LYS A 117 0.82 -10.23 27.94
N ILE A 118 0.02 -10.35 26.88
CA ILE A 118 -0.98 -11.43 26.75
C ILE A 118 -0.30 -12.74 26.40
N LEU A 119 0.61 -12.73 25.42
CA LEU A 119 1.32 -13.94 24.98
C LEU A 119 2.15 -14.55 26.10
N ASN A 120 2.86 -13.73 26.88
CA ASN A 120 3.65 -14.19 28.02
C ASN A 120 2.78 -14.75 29.18
N LYS A 121 1.51 -14.33 29.27
CA LYS A 121 0.57 -14.88 30.27
C LYS A 121 0.11 -16.28 29.90
N PHE A 122 0.03 -16.60 28.61
CA PHE A 122 -0.49 -17.85 28.07
C PHE A 122 0.54 -18.54 27.16
N PRO A 123 1.70 -18.92 27.68
CA PRO A 123 2.81 -19.46 26.87
C PRO A 123 2.51 -20.83 26.25
N ASP A 124 1.54 -21.57 26.79
CA ASP A 124 1.17 -22.90 26.30
C ASP A 124 0.14 -22.89 25.17
N ALA A 125 -0.49 -21.75 24.90
CA ALA A 125 -1.50 -21.64 23.86
C ALA A 125 -0.86 -21.71 22.47
N TYR A 126 -1.59 -22.30 21.51
CA TYR A 126 -1.29 -22.07 20.11
C TYR A 126 -1.64 -20.64 19.75
N VAL A 127 -0.79 -19.95 18.99
CA VAL A 127 -0.99 -18.55 18.60
C VAL A 127 -0.91 -18.46 17.08
N LEU A 128 -2.00 -18.01 16.45
CA LEU A 128 -2.04 -17.78 15.00
C LEU A 128 -2.08 -16.29 14.71
N PHE A 129 -1.01 -15.78 14.10
CA PHE A 129 -0.88 -14.37 13.68
C PHE A 129 -1.35 -14.21 12.23
N PHE A 130 -2.62 -13.86 12.05
CA PHE A 130 -3.16 -13.57 10.72
C PHE A 130 -2.72 -12.18 10.26
N THR A 131 -2.14 -12.09 9.07
CA THR A 131 -1.70 -10.81 8.53
C THR A 131 -1.67 -10.79 7.00
N ALA A 132 -1.91 -9.61 6.42
CA ALA A 132 -1.70 -9.36 5.00
C ALA A 132 -0.22 -9.47 4.63
N THR A 133 0.64 -8.97 5.52
CA THR A 133 2.09 -8.86 5.32
C THR A 133 2.79 -9.34 6.59
N PRO A 134 3.68 -10.34 6.49
CA PRO A 134 4.44 -10.83 7.64
C PRO A 134 5.60 -9.89 7.98
N ILE A 135 5.90 -8.93 7.10
CA ILE A 135 6.86 -7.85 7.31
C ILE A 135 6.20 -6.70 8.08
N ARG A 136 6.90 -6.18 9.08
CA ARG A 136 6.57 -4.99 9.84
C ARG A 136 7.53 -3.86 9.50
N THR A 137 7.06 -2.62 9.58
CA THR A 137 7.94 -1.45 9.51
C THR A 137 8.91 -1.44 10.70
N GLY A 138 10.21 -1.36 10.42
CA GLY A 138 11.29 -1.33 11.42
C GLY A 138 12.11 -2.62 11.53
N ARG A 139 13.10 -2.66 12.43
CA ARG A 139 14.13 -3.73 12.44
C ARG A 139 13.62 -5.12 12.85
N LYS A 140 12.69 -5.16 13.80
CA LYS A 140 12.22 -6.42 14.43
C LYS A 140 11.04 -6.99 13.65
N GLN A 141 11.19 -8.21 13.15
CA GLN A 141 10.15 -8.96 12.45
C GLN A 141 9.50 -9.99 13.36
N LEU A 142 8.42 -10.63 12.89
CA LEU A 142 7.64 -11.59 13.67
C LEU A 142 8.36 -12.93 13.91
N ASP A 143 9.45 -13.19 13.18
CA ASP A 143 10.33 -14.35 13.40
C ASP A 143 10.90 -14.42 14.84
N LEU A 144 10.94 -13.28 15.55
CA LEU A 144 11.36 -13.25 16.95
C LEU A 144 10.38 -13.94 17.91
N ILE A 145 9.14 -14.16 17.49
CA ILE A 145 8.07 -14.71 18.34
C ILE A 145 7.29 -15.86 17.68
N ALA A 146 7.61 -16.21 16.44
CA ALA A 146 6.91 -17.20 15.65
C ALA A 146 7.84 -18.31 15.18
N ASP A 147 7.34 -19.54 15.26
CA ASP A 147 8.04 -20.78 14.93
C ASP A 147 7.96 -21.08 13.42
N ASP A 148 6.89 -20.65 12.76
CA ASP A 148 6.63 -20.95 11.36
C ASP A 148 5.87 -19.83 10.64
N LEU A 149 6.03 -19.79 9.31
CA LEU A 149 5.32 -18.90 8.41
C LEU A 149 4.58 -19.71 7.34
N ILE A 150 3.26 -19.75 7.45
CA ILE A 150 2.37 -20.30 6.44
C ILE A 150 1.96 -19.20 5.47
N VAL A 151 2.29 -19.41 4.20
CA VAL A 151 1.98 -18.49 3.10
C VAL A 151 0.74 -19.01 2.35
N GLY A 152 -0.31 -18.20 2.31
CA GLY A 152 -1.51 -18.45 1.50
C GLY A 152 -1.27 -18.20 0.01
N LYS A 153 -2.31 -18.40 -0.81
CA LYS A 153 -2.22 -18.11 -2.25
C LYS A 153 -1.87 -16.65 -2.52
N SER A 154 -1.03 -16.44 -3.53
CA SER A 154 -0.67 -15.13 -4.03
C SER A 154 -1.87 -14.43 -4.68
N ILE A 155 -1.74 -13.11 -4.88
CA ILE A 155 -2.78 -12.32 -5.56
C ILE A 155 -2.89 -12.73 -7.02
N ARG A 156 -1.79 -13.09 -7.69
CA ARG A 156 -1.81 -13.61 -9.07
C ARG A 156 -2.64 -14.89 -9.16
N GLU A 157 -2.39 -15.87 -8.29
CA GLU A 157 -3.17 -17.13 -8.23
C GLU A 157 -4.65 -16.88 -7.95
N LEU A 158 -4.96 -16.05 -6.94
CA LEU A 158 -6.34 -15.72 -6.58
C LEU A 158 -7.09 -14.98 -7.69
N THR A 159 -6.38 -14.18 -8.48
CA THR A 159 -6.95 -13.47 -9.64
C THR A 159 -7.20 -14.44 -10.79
N LYS A 160 -6.24 -15.34 -11.08
CA LYS A 160 -6.38 -16.41 -12.09
C LYS A 160 -7.58 -17.33 -11.79
N GLU A 161 -7.77 -17.65 -10.51
CA GLU A 161 -8.90 -18.47 -10.01
C GLU A 161 -10.20 -17.67 -9.82
N LYS A 162 -10.24 -16.39 -10.23
CA LYS A 162 -11.42 -15.51 -10.15
C LYS A 162 -11.94 -15.24 -8.72
N PHE A 163 -11.13 -15.53 -7.70
CA PHE A 163 -11.43 -15.15 -6.31
C PHE A 163 -11.13 -13.67 -6.02
N LEU A 164 -10.31 -13.04 -6.86
CA LEU A 164 -10.09 -11.60 -6.93
C LEU A 164 -10.36 -11.10 -8.36
N ALA A 165 -10.84 -9.86 -8.49
CA ALA A 165 -10.93 -9.21 -9.78
C ALA A 165 -9.54 -8.82 -10.32
N PRO A 166 -9.30 -8.90 -11.64
CA PRO A 166 -8.12 -8.29 -12.25
C PRO A 166 -8.15 -6.76 -12.05
N PHE A 167 -7.01 -6.09 -12.18
CA PHE A 167 -6.92 -4.65 -12.00
C PHE A 167 -6.05 -3.95 -13.04
N LYS A 168 -6.28 -2.65 -13.22
CA LYS A 168 -5.40 -1.73 -13.93
C LYS A 168 -4.84 -0.73 -12.92
N TYR A 169 -3.52 -0.55 -12.92
CA TYR A 169 -2.83 0.38 -12.04
C TYR A 169 -2.38 1.61 -12.82
N TYR A 170 -2.66 2.81 -12.32
CA TYR A 170 -2.28 4.07 -12.94
C TYR A 170 -1.46 4.90 -11.95
N SER A 171 -0.32 5.41 -12.39
CA SER A 171 0.46 6.40 -11.65
C SER A 171 0.50 7.68 -12.45
N VAL A 172 -0.14 8.72 -11.94
CA VAL A 172 -0.29 9.99 -12.67
C VAL A 172 1.06 10.71 -12.82
N PRO A 173 1.27 11.49 -13.91
CA PRO A 173 2.57 12.05 -14.27
C PRO A 173 2.96 13.29 -13.44
N TYR A 174 2.09 13.75 -12.55
CA TYR A 174 2.30 15.01 -11.82
C TYR A 174 3.38 14.86 -10.74
N ASP A 175 4.06 15.97 -10.46
CA ASP A 175 5.04 16.08 -9.37
C ASP A 175 4.43 16.76 -8.15
N ASP A 176 3.28 16.24 -7.70
CA ASP A 176 2.57 16.77 -6.54
C ASP A 176 3.18 16.34 -5.21
N LEU A 177 4.08 15.35 -5.22
CA LEU A 177 4.69 14.79 -4.03
C LEU A 177 6.18 15.09 -3.99
N ASN A 178 6.59 15.95 -3.07
CA ASN A 178 8.01 16.14 -2.75
C ASN A 178 8.45 15.16 -1.66
N THR A 179 8.96 14.01 -2.08
CA THR A 179 9.39 12.93 -1.16
C THR A 179 10.49 13.35 -0.18
N ASN A 180 11.29 14.39 -0.48
CA ASN A 180 12.33 14.88 0.43
C ASN A 180 11.77 15.50 1.72
N LYS A 181 10.48 15.88 1.73
CA LYS A 181 9.82 16.46 2.89
C LYS A 181 9.19 15.40 3.81
N LEU A 182 9.05 14.16 3.34
CA LEU A 182 8.46 13.08 4.11
C LEU A 182 9.38 12.67 5.27
N LYS A 183 8.80 12.54 6.48
CA LYS A 183 9.53 12.18 7.70
C LYS A 183 8.80 11.05 8.43
N ARG A 184 9.54 10.02 8.82
CA ARG A 184 9.02 8.87 9.57
C ARG A 184 8.69 9.28 11.01
N SER A 185 7.62 8.70 11.53
CA SER A 185 7.21 8.77 12.94
C SER A 185 7.83 7.62 13.74
N SER A 186 7.61 7.61 15.05
CA SER A 186 7.98 6.48 15.93
C SER A 186 7.29 5.17 15.56
N THR A 187 6.15 5.23 14.86
CA THR A 187 5.42 4.04 14.36
C THR A 187 6.05 3.44 13.10
N GLY A 188 7.02 4.12 12.50
CA GLY A 188 7.68 3.72 11.25
C GLY A 188 7.06 4.33 9.99
N ASP A 189 5.78 4.73 10.02
CA ASP A 189 5.11 5.41 8.89
C ASP A 189 5.32 6.92 8.89
N TYR A 190 4.98 7.62 7.79
CA TYR A 190 5.15 9.07 7.68
C TYR A 190 4.26 9.85 8.66
N THR A 191 4.76 10.97 9.18
CA THR A 191 3.96 11.86 10.04
C THR A 191 2.94 12.65 9.22
N LYS A 192 1.74 12.89 9.78
CA LYS A 192 0.68 13.71 9.15
C LYS A 192 1.20 15.08 8.71
N LYS A 193 2.02 15.73 9.55
CA LYS A 193 2.68 17.01 9.25
C LYS A 193 3.58 16.90 8.01
N SER A 194 4.46 15.89 7.96
CA SER A 194 5.38 15.74 6.83
C SER A 194 4.68 15.42 5.51
N MET A 195 3.57 14.67 5.55
CA MET A 195 2.76 14.41 4.36
C MET A 195 2.07 15.69 3.86
N ASN A 196 1.54 16.50 4.78
CA ASN A 196 0.96 17.80 4.46
C ASN A 196 1.99 18.74 3.82
N ASP A 197 3.21 18.79 4.35
CA ASP A 197 4.28 19.64 3.80
C ASP A 197 4.78 19.15 2.43
N ALA A 198 4.75 17.83 2.21
CA ALA A 198 5.22 17.16 1.00
C ALA A 198 4.25 17.27 -0.19
N LEU A 199 2.95 17.35 0.08
CA LEU A 199 1.92 17.34 -0.96
C LEU A 199 1.55 18.75 -1.41
N SER A 200 1.55 18.97 -2.72
CA SER A 200 1.10 20.20 -3.35
C SER A 200 -0.43 20.34 -3.26
N ASN A 201 -0.95 21.57 -3.14
CA ASN A 201 -2.41 21.80 -3.21
C ASN A 201 -3.00 21.46 -4.60
N LYS A 202 -2.19 21.36 -5.66
CA LYS A 202 -2.68 21.02 -7.00
C LYS A 202 -3.18 19.57 -7.08
N ILE A 203 -2.74 18.71 -6.17
CA ILE A 203 -3.16 17.31 -6.12
C ILE A 203 -4.68 17.16 -6.07
N TYR A 204 -5.38 18.09 -5.42
CA TYR A 204 -6.84 18.04 -5.28
C TYR A 204 -7.53 18.13 -6.63
N GLY A 205 -7.13 19.08 -7.48
CA GLY A 205 -7.66 19.20 -8.84
C GLY A 205 -7.24 18.03 -9.73
N HIS A 206 -5.97 17.62 -9.66
CA HIS A 206 -5.48 16.48 -10.43
C HIS A 206 -6.22 15.18 -10.07
N VAL A 207 -6.60 14.96 -8.81
CA VAL A 207 -7.40 13.78 -8.41
C VAL A 207 -8.73 13.73 -9.16
N ILE A 208 -9.43 14.86 -9.26
CA ILE A 208 -10.71 14.95 -9.99
C ILE A 208 -10.50 14.71 -11.49
N GLU A 209 -9.50 15.36 -12.09
CA GLU A 209 -9.16 15.22 -13.50
C GLU A 209 -8.87 13.76 -13.88
N ASN A 210 -8.03 13.08 -13.07
CA ASN A 210 -7.66 11.69 -13.33
C ASN A 210 -8.82 10.72 -13.07
N TYR A 211 -9.66 10.99 -12.07
CA TYR A 211 -10.88 10.20 -11.86
C TYR A 211 -11.81 10.29 -13.08
N LEU A 212 -12.09 11.50 -13.57
CA LEU A 212 -12.94 11.72 -14.75
C LEU A 212 -12.36 11.10 -16.02
N LYS A 213 -11.03 11.06 -16.16
CA LYS A 213 -10.36 10.46 -17.32
C LYS A 213 -10.30 8.94 -17.27
N ILE A 214 -10.06 8.35 -16.09
CA ILE A 214 -9.68 6.93 -15.95
C ILE A 214 -10.85 6.08 -15.43
N ALA A 215 -11.62 6.64 -14.50
CA ALA A 215 -12.60 5.89 -13.70
C ALA A 215 -13.97 6.59 -13.66
N LYS A 216 -14.32 7.33 -14.72
CA LYS A 216 -15.61 8.02 -14.84
C LYS A 216 -16.75 7.05 -14.52
N ASP A 217 -17.70 7.54 -13.71
CA ASP A 217 -18.91 6.83 -13.29
C ASP A 217 -18.69 5.60 -12.37
N LYS A 218 -17.43 5.23 -12.09
CA LYS A 218 -17.08 4.13 -11.18
C LYS A 218 -17.20 4.57 -9.72
N GLN A 219 -17.67 3.69 -8.85
CA GLN A 219 -17.65 3.98 -7.41
C GLN A 219 -16.22 3.87 -6.87
N ALA A 220 -15.75 4.91 -6.18
CA ALA A 220 -14.37 4.99 -5.71
C ALA A 220 -14.25 5.18 -4.20
N VAL A 221 -13.20 4.58 -3.65
CA VAL A 221 -12.72 4.88 -2.28
C VAL A 221 -11.41 5.63 -2.39
N VAL A 222 -11.32 6.76 -1.70
CA VAL A 222 -10.17 7.66 -1.73
C VAL A 222 -9.48 7.64 -0.36
N TYR A 223 -8.21 7.25 -0.34
CA TYR A 223 -7.38 7.19 0.86
C TYR A 223 -6.52 8.44 0.99
N THR A 224 -6.70 9.19 2.08
CA THR A 224 -6.01 10.45 2.34
C THR A 224 -5.25 10.41 3.66
N TYR A 225 -4.40 11.43 3.91
CA TYR A 225 -3.50 11.46 5.09
C TYR A 225 -4.05 12.25 6.29
N SER A 226 -5.10 13.07 6.10
CA SER A 226 -5.67 13.90 7.17
C SER A 226 -7.12 14.26 6.90
N ILE A 227 -7.89 14.52 7.96
CA ILE A 227 -9.32 14.87 7.90
C ILE A 227 -9.54 16.11 7.03
N ASN A 228 -8.68 17.12 7.17
CA ASN A 228 -8.74 18.30 6.33
C ASN A 228 -8.56 18.00 4.84
N SER A 229 -7.60 17.13 4.49
CA SER A 229 -7.38 16.70 3.10
C SER A 229 -8.58 15.92 2.56
N ALA A 230 -9.18 15.07 3.39
CA ALA A 230 -10.36 14.30 3.04
C ALA A 230 -11.58 15.20 2.77
N LYS A 231 -11.84 16.16 3.65
CA LYS A 231 -12.94 17.13 3.50
C LYS A 231 -12.78 17.98 2.24
N LYS A 232 -11.56 18.46 1.98
CA LYS A 232 -11.23 19.21 0.75
C LYS A 232 -11.49 18.39 -0.52
N LEU A 233 -11.07 17.12 -0.55
CA LEU A 233 -11.33 16.25 -1.69
C LEU A 233 -12.82 15.98 -1.88
N ALA A 234 -13.55 15.66 -0.82
CA ALA A 234 -15.00 15.44 -0.91
C ALA A 234 -15.70 16.70 -1.45
N GLN A 235 -15.33 17.89 -0.97
CA GLN A 235 -15.84 19.15 -1.48
C GLN A 235 -15.53 19.35 -2.97
N GLN A 236 -14.31 19.07 -3.42
CA GLN A 236 -13.90 19.22 -4.82
C GLN A 236 -14.65 18.26 -5.76
N PHE A 237 -14.89 17.02 -5.33
CA PHE A 237 -15.75 16.09 -6.07
C PHE A 237 -17.18 16.63 -6.18
N ASN A 238 -17.77 17.12 -5.07
CA ASN A 238 -19.12 17.67 -5.07
C ASN A 238 -19.24 18.94 -5.95
N GLN A 239 -18.24 19.82 -5.91
CA GLN A 239 -18.14 21.00 -6.80
C GLN A 239 -18.05 20.60 -8.28
N SER A 240 -17.56 19.40 -8.58
CA SER A 240 -17.51 18.82 -9.92
C SER A 240 -18.73 17.94 -10.22
N HIS A 241 -19.83 18.10 -9.46
CA HIS A 241 -21.08 17.35 -9.59
C HIS A 241 -20.95 15.83 -9.43
N ILE A 242 -19.94 15.37 -8.67
CA ILE A 242 -19.75 13.96 -8.33
C ILE A 242 -20.02 13.79 -6.83
N ASN A 243 -21.10 13.10 -6.48
CA ASN A 243 -21.50 12.96 -5.08
C ASN A 243 -20.42 12.22 -4.26
N ALA A 244 -19.88 12.92 -3.26
CA ALA A 244 -18.79 12.47 -2.41
C ALA A 244 -19.04 12.78 -0.93
N VAL A 245 -18.72 11.82 -0.08
CA VAL A 245 -18.81 11.97 1.38
C VAL A 245 -17.48 11.59 2.02
N GLU A 246 -17.09 12.39 3.01
CA GLU A 246 -15.94 12.14 3.85
C GLU A 246 -16.35 11.36 5.11
N LEU A 247 -15.53 10.38 5.50
CA LEU A 247 -15.68 9.65 6.75
C LEU A 247 -14.33 9.52 7.48
N ASP A 248 -14.36 9.81 8.78
CA ASP A 248 -13.23 9.68 9.70
C ASP A 248 -13.63 9.02 11.03
N GLY A 249 -12.65 8.76 11.91
CA GLY A 249 -12.88 8.12 13.20
C GLY A 249 -13.80 8.87 14.17
N THR A 250 -14.12 10.15 13.91
CA THR A 250 -15.06 10.95 14.70
C THR A 250 -16.49 10.89 14.16
N SER A 251 -16.68 10.35 12.95
CA SER A 251 -18.00 10.14 12.36
C SER A 251 -18.84 9.18 13.21
N ASN A 252 -19.99 9.65 13.68
CA ASN A 252 -20.89 8.83 14.51
C ASN A 252 -21.39 7.59 13.74
N LYS A 253 -21.81 6.57 14.49
CA LYS A 253 -22.17 5.26 13.93
C LYS A 253 -23.32 5.37 12.92
N ASP A 254 -24.39 6.08 13.26
CA ASP A 254 -25.57 6.18 12.40
C ASP A 254 -25.27 6.86 11.07
N PHE A 255 -24.49 7.94 11.08
CA PHE A 255 -24.05 8.63 9.89
C PHE A 255 -23.17 7.73 9.01
N ARG A 256 -22.25 6.99 9.64
CA ARG A 256 -21.37 6.03 8.96
C ARG A 256 -22.18 4.91 8.31
N ASP A 257 -23.13 4.33 9.03
CA ASP A 257 -23.99 3.24 8.55
C ASP A 257 -24.88 3.71 7.40
N LYS A 258 -25.49 4.90 7.51
CA LYS A 258 -26.26 5.53 6.42
C LYS A 258 -25.40 5.78 5.19
N THR A 259 -24.19 6.32 5.37
CA THR A 259 -23.26 6.62 4.27
C THR A 259 -22.77 5.35 3.58
N VAL A 260 -22.43 4.31 4.34
CA VAL A 260 -22.06 2.99 3.81
C VAL A 260 -23.23 2.38 3.05
N LYS A 261 -24.46 2.48 3.54
CA LYS A 261 -25.67 2.01 2.85
C LYS A 261 -25.91 2.78 1.54
N ALA A 262 -25.78 4.11 1.55
CA ALA A 262 -25.90 4.93 0.34
C ALA A 262 -24.85 4.56 -0.72
N PHE A 263 -23.61 4.28 -0.29
CA PHE A 263 -22.56 3.78 -1.18
C PHE A 263 -22.90 2.38 -1.72
N LYS A 264 -23.37 1.45 -0.88
CA LYS A 264 -23.83 0.13 -1.35
C LYS A 264 -24.97 0.24 -2.36
N ASN A 265 -25.89 1.18 -2.17
CA ASN A 265 -27.03 1.40 -3.05
C ASN A 265 -26.69 2.27 -4.28
N GLN A 266 -25.42 2.59 -4.52
CA GLN A 266 -24.95 3.43 -5.64
C GLN A 266 -25.49 4.87 -5.65
N GLN A 267 -26.08 5.32 -4.54
CA GLN A 267 -26.54 6.71 -4.35
C GLN A 267 -25.37 7.66 -4.06
N LEU A 268 -24.23 7.10 -3.63
CA LEU A 268 -22.97 7.81 -3.39
C LEU A 268 -21.88 7.25 -4.30
N LYS A 269 -21.18 8.12 -5.04
CA LYS A 269 -20.10 7.70 -5.95
C LYS A 269 -18.75 7.60 -5.26
N ILE A 270 -18.42 8.54 -4.37
CA ILE A 270 -17.09 8.64 -3.79
C ILE A 270 -17.15 8.60 -2.26
N LEU A 271 -16.33 7.72 -1.67
CA LEU A 271 -16.04 7.72 -0.24
C LEU A 271 -14.60 8.17 0.00
N VAL A 272 -14.43 9.33 0.64
CA VAL A 272 -13.12 9.83 1.03
C VAL A 272 -12.89 9.49 2.49
N ASN A 273 -11.70 8.96 2.84
CA ASN A 273 -11.44 8.52 4.20
C ASN A 273 -10.03 8.84 4.69
N VAL A 274 -9.91 8.82 6.02
CA VAL A 274 -8.65 8.94 6.77
C VAL A 274 -8.61 7.86 7.82
N ASP A 275 -7.64 6.95 7.72
CA ASP A 275 -7.42 5.87 8.68
C ASP A 275 -8.65 4.96 8.91
N LEU A 276 -9.74 5.15 8.15
CA LEU A 276 -10.95 4.33 8.08
C LEU A 276 -10.94 3.44 6.84
N PHE A 277 -11.75 2.38 6.83
CA PHE A 277 -11.86 1.47 5.68
C PHE A 277 -10.54 0.83 5.21
N THR A 278 -9.50 0.88 6.02
CA THR A 278 -8.30 0.08 5.82
C THR A 278 -8.64 -1.39 6.10
N GLU A 279 -9.51 -1.63 7.08
CA GLU A 279 -10.02 -2.95 7.51
C GLU A 279 -11.49 -2.85 7.98
N GLY A 280 -12.22 -3.98 8.06
CA GLY A 280 -13.46 -4.09 8.85
C GLY A 280 -14.77 -3.53 8.28
N VAL A 281 -14.77 -2.95 7.07
CA VAL A 281 -16.02 -2.50 6.42
C VAL A 281 -16.20 -3.21 5.09
N ASP A 282 -17.33 -3.89 4.97
CA ASP A 282 -17.76 -4.53 3.74
C ASP A 282 -18.32 -3.49 2.77
N LEU A 283 -17.51 -3.10 1.79
CA LEU A 283 -17.90 -2.26 0.66
C LEU A 283 -17.84 -3.14 -0.61
N PRO A 284 -18.94 -3.85 -0.95
CA PRO A 284 -18.94 -4.78 -2.06
C PRO A 284 -18.69 -4.06 -3.38
N ASN A 285 -19.23 -2.85 -3.55
CA ASN A 285 -19.35 -2.14 -4.83
C ASN A 285 -18.18 -1.24 -5.22
N VAL A 286 -17.03 -1.32 -4.53
CA VAL A 286 -15.85 -0.53 -4.91
C VAL A 286 -15.30 -1.00 -6.26
N ASP A 287 -15.28 -0.11 -7.26
CA ASP A 287 -14.67 -0.31 -8.57
C ASP A 287 -13.25 0.27 -8.64
N CYS A 288 -13.06 1.42 -7.98
CA CYS A 288 -11.84 2.20 -8.05
C CYS A 288 -11.28 2.51 -6.65
N VAL A 289 -9.97 2.52 -6.52
CA VAL A 289 -9.25 3.07 -5.37
C VAL A 289 -8.38 4.22 -5.85
N ILE A 290 -8.44 5.34 -5.13
CA ILE A 290 -7.57 6.49 -5.36
C ILE A 290 -6.68 6.68 -4.12
N MET A 291 -5.37 6.63 -4.30
CA MET A 291 -4.40 6.79 -3.21
C MET A 291 -3.77 8.19 -3.27
N VAL A 292 -4.04 8.97 -2.21
CA VAL A 292 -3.51 10.32 -1.98
C VAL A 292 -2.67 10.36 -0.68
N ARG A 293 -2.34 9.20 -0.12
CA ARG A 293 -1.57 9.02 1.11
C ARG A 293 -0.27 8.27 0.83
N PRO A 294 0.91 8.94 0.84
CA PRO A 294 2.18 8.23 0.77
C PRO A 294 2.39 7.39 2.05
N THR A 295 3.04 6.23 1.95
CA THR A 295 3.28 5.37 3.13
C THR A 295 4.61 4.61 3.10
N GLU A 296 5.11 4.25 4.28
CA GLU A 296 6.19 3.28 4.51
C GLU A 296 5.65 1.89 4.90
N SER A 297 4.34 1.74 5.10
CA SER A 297 3.74 0.47 5.48
C SER A 297 3.24 -0.29 4.25
N LEU A 298 3.91 -1.42 3.96
CA LEU A 298 3.42 -2.36 2.95
C LEU A 298 2.02 -2.87 3.30
N SER A 299 1.74 -3.14 4.58
CA SER A 299 0.41 -3.57 5.02
C SER A 299 -0.68 -2.56 4.63
N LEU A 300 -0.47 -1.27 4.92
CA LEU A 300 -1.42 -0.22 4.54
C LEU A 300 -1.55 -0.10 3.02
N TYR A 301 -0.45 -0.15 2.27
CA TYR A 301 -0.48 -0.16 0.81
C TYR A 301 -1.33 -1.32 0.25
N MET A 302 -1.15 -2.53 0.78
CA MET A 302 -1.92 -3.71 0.39
C MET A 302 -3.41 -3.54 0.74
N GLN A 303 -3.71 -3.03 1.93
CA GLN A 303 -5.09 -2.77 2.36
C GLN A 303 -5.80 -1.74 1.47
N PHE A 304 -5.11 -0.68 1.05
CA PHE A 304 -5.67 0.32 0.14
C PHE A 304 -5.89 -0.27 -1.24
N SER A 305 -4.82 -0.72 -1.87
CA SER A 305 -4.81 -1.14 -3.27
C SER A 305 -5.75 -2.32 -3.53
N MET A 306 -5.89 -3.23 -2.56
CA MET A 306 -6.76 -4.39 -2.71
C MET A 306 -8.24 -4.09 -2.45
N ARG A 307 -8.61 -2.92 -1.91
CA ARG A 307 -10.00 -2.59 -1.58
C ARG A 307 -10.92 -2.65 -2.79
N CYS A 308 -10.45 -2.42 -4.01
CA CYS A 308 -11.27 -2.54 -5.22
C CYS A 308 -11.30 -3.95 -5.83
N LEU A 309 -10.55 -4.95 -5.32
CA LEU A 309 -10.36 -6.26 -5.97
C LEU A 309 -11.46 -7.29 -5.70
N ASN A 310 -12.62 -6.87 -5.17
CA ASN A 310 -13.76 -7.77 -5.06
C ASN A 310 -14.15 -8.35 -6.42
N PRO A 311 -14.29 -9.67 -6.55
CA PRO A 311 -14.71 -10.28 -7.80
C PRO A 311 -16.16 -9.87 -8.12
N ARG A 312 -16.40 -9.44 -9.35
CA ARG A 312 -17.72 -9.28 -9.96
C ARG A 312 -17.63 -9.69 -11.43
N PRO A 313 -18.69 -10.30 -12.01
CA PRO A 313 -18.71 -10.61 -13.43
C PRO A 313 -18.34 -9.40 -14.29
N GLY A 314 -17.42 -9.59 -15.24
CA GLY A 314 -16.96 -8.55 -16.17
C GLY A 314 -16.16 -7.39 -15.56
N LYS A 315 -15.83 -7.43 -14.26
CA LYS A 315 -15.14 -6.33 -13.60
C LYS A 315 -13.63 -6.38 -13.80
N THR A 316 -13.06 -5.23 -14.16
CA THR A 316 -11.66 -4.90 -13.94
C THR A 316 -11.58 -3.73 -12.97
N ALA A 317 -10.90 -3.93 -11.84
CA ALA A 317 -10.71 -2.91 -10.84
C ALA A 317 -9.71 -1.83 -11.31
N ILE A 318 -9.81 -0.62 -10.76
CA ILE A 318 -8.94 0.50 -11.12
C ILE A 318 -8.23 1.02 -9.87
N ILE A 319 -6.91 1.15 -9.93
CA ILE A 319 -6.12 1.76 -8.86
C ILE A 319 -5.43 3.00 -9.44
N ILE A 320 -5.69 4.17 -8.86
CA ILE A 320 -5.06 5.44 -9.23
C ILE A 320 -4.16 5.87 -8.08
N ASP A 321 -2.85 5.87 -8.30
CA ASP A 321 -1.83 6.22 -7.32
C ASP A 321 -1.25 7.61 -7.60
N HIS A 322 -1.67 8.60 -6.81
CA HIS A 322 -1.16 9.98 -6.92
C HIS A 322 0.15 10.20 -6.17
N VAL A 323 0.60 9.21 -5.40
CA VAL A 323 1.70 9.35 -4.44
C VAL A 323 2.84 8.36 -4.69
N LYS A 324 2.76 7.63 -5.80
CA LYS A 324 3.83 6.77 -6.33
C LYS A 324 4.28 5.69 -5.32
N ASN A 325 3.35 5.18 -4.51
CA ASN A 325 3.61 4.08 -3.56
C ASN A 325 4.18 2.84 -4.28
N TYR A 326 3.75 2.60 -5.52
CA TYR A 326 4.25 1.51 -6.36
C TYR A 326 5.77 1.52 -6.57
N GLN A 327 6.43 2.68 -6.53
CA GLN A 327 7.88 2.78 -6.71
C GLN A 327 8.64 2.08 -5.60
N LYS A 328 8.04 2.00 -4.41
CA LYS A 328 8.60 1.33 -3.24
C LYS A 328 8.14 -0.13 -3.15
N PHE A 329 6.85 -0.38 -3.36
CA PHE A 329 6.25 -1.68 -3.05
C PHE A 329 6.00 -2.59 -4.26
N GLY A 330 6.24 -2.09 -5.47
CA GLY A 330 5.79 -2.73 -6.71
C GLY A 330 4.27 -2.67 -6.86
N LEU A 331 3.73 -3.44 -7.80
CA LEU A 331 2.29 -3.64 -7.95
C LEU A 331 1.72 -4.49 -6.80
N PRO A 332 0.39 -4.44 -6.54
CA PRO A 332 -0.22 -5.26 -5.50
C PRO A 332 0.04 -6.75 -5.70
N ASN A 333 -0.01 -7.23 -6.95
CA ASN A 333 0.25 -8.62 -7.33
C ASN A 333 1.74 -8.98 -7.47
N ALA A 334 2.68 -8.08 -7.17
CA ALA A 334 4.10 -8.39 -7.27
C ALA A 334 4.46 -9.61 -6.41
N ASP A 335 5.31 -10.47 -6.97
CA ASP A 335 5.78 -11.67 -6.29
C ASP A 335 6.68 -11.30 -5.12
N ARG A 336 6.35 -11.86 -3.95
CA ARG A 336 7.02 -11.55 -2.69
C ARG A 336 7.43 -12.86 -2.05
N ASN A 337 8.74 -13.08 -1.95
CA ASN A 337 9.28 -14.23 -1.22
C ASN A 337 9.17 -13.96 0.28
N TRP A 338 7.98 -14.20 0.83
CA TRP A 338 7.69 -13.93 2.23
C TRP A 338 8.62 -14.67 3.19
N LYS A 339 9.04 -15.90 2.85
CA LYS A 339 9.96 -16.69 3.68
C LYS A 339 11.32 -16.03 3.80
N GLN A 340 11.84 -15.44 2.73
CA GLN A 340 13.13 -14.77 2.75
C GLN A 340 13.11 -13.47 3.57
N VAL A 341 12.03 -12.69 3.46
CA VAL A 341 11.88 -11.37 4.10
C VAL A 341 11.31 -11.42 5.52
N PHE A 342 10.90 -12.61 5.99
CA PHE A 342 10.35 -12.82 7.32
C PHE A 342 11.38 -12.71 8.44
N HIS A 343 12.63 -13.04 8.14
CA HIS A 343 13.69 -13.10 9.14
C HIS A 343 14.28 -11.73 9.47
N THR A 344 14.46 -11.46 10.76
CA THR A 344 15.15 -10.28 11.28
C THR A 344 16.60 -10.33 10.82
N LYS A 345 17.02 -9.35 9.99
CA LYS A 345 18.41 -9.28 9.51
C LYS A 345 19.37 -9.07 10.71
N ALA A 346 20.37 -9.94 10.86
CA ALA A 346 21.42 -9.79 11.87
C ALA A 346 22.25 -8.51 11.61
N LYS A 347 22.73 -7.85 12.68
CA LYS A 347 23.44 -6.55 12.62
C LYS A 347 24.67 -6.52 11.69
N ASN A 348 25.23 -7.67 11.33
CA ASN A 348 26.36 -7.79 10.42
C ASN A 348 26.15 -9.00 9.50
N LYS A 349 25.64 -8.78 8.28
CA LYS A 349 26.05 -9.51 7.07
C LYS A 349 25.30 -8.99 5.84
N HIS A 350 26.12 -8.65 4.85
CA HIS A 350 25.87 -8.39 3.43
C HIS A 350 24.55 -7.74 3.04
N LYS A 351 24.68 -6.60 2.34
CA LYS A 351 23.72 -6.16 1.33
C LYS A 351 23.31 -7.39 0.51
N SER A 352 22.13 -7.93 0.78
CA SER A 352 21.49 -8.81 -0.17
C SER A 352 21.31 -7.95 -1.42
N ASN A 353 22.14 -8.20 -2.45
CA ASN A 353 21.76 -7.87 -3.82
C ASN A 353 20.52 -8.72 -4.10
N VAL A 354 19.35 -8.27 -3.66
CA VAL A 354 18.13 -8.61 -4.39
C VAL A 354 18.26 -7.76 -5.65
N ASP A 355 18.82 -8.37 -6.69
CA ASP A 355 18.93 -7.72 -7.98
C ASP A 355 17.52 -7.38 -8.49
N GLY A 356 17.37 -6.13 -8.93
CA GLY A 356 16.15 -5.60 -9.53
C GLY A 356 15.27 -4.82 -8.55
N GLY A 357 15.13 -3.51 -8.77
CA GLY A 357 13.92 -2.82 -8.31
C GLY A 357 12.66 -3.44 -8.92
N PRO A 358 11.45 -2.95 -8.59
CA PRO A 358 10.23 -3.55 -9.11
C PRO A 358 10.30 -3.57 -10.64
N ASN A 359 10.03 -4.72 -11.26
CA ASN A 359 10.17 -4.93 -12.70
C ASN A 359 9.00 -4.31 -13.47
N ILE A 360 8.83 -3.00 -13.33
CA ILE A 360 7.64 -2.28 -13.79
C ILE A 360 8.02 -1.13 -14.72
N VAL A 361 7.06 -0.72 -15.53
CA VAL A 361 7.17 0.43 -16.44
C VAL A 361 5.90 1.24 -16.38
N THR A 362 6.05 2.57 -16.42
CA THR A 362 4.92 3.50 -16.54
C THR A 362 4.77 3.91 -18.00
N CYS A 363 3.59 3.69 -18.58
CA CYS A 363 3.27 4.13 -19.93
C CYS A 363 3.24 5.67 -20.00
N PRO A 364 3.97 6.32 -20.93
CA PRO A 364 3.98 7.78 -21.03
C PRO A 364 2.67 8.36 -21.61
N SER A 365 1.84 7.53 -22.23
CA SER A 365 0.57 7.95 -22.86
C SER A 365 -0.62 7.82 -21.92
N CYS A 366 -0.89 6.61 -21.41
CA CYS A 366 -2.04 6.37 -20.53
C CYS A 366 -1.70 6.33 -19.04
N PHE A 367 -0.41 6.43 -18.67
CA PHE A 367 0.07 6.39 -17.28
C PHE A 367 -0.18 5.08 -16.53
N ALA A 368 -0.53 4.01 -17.25
CA ALA A 368 -0.61 2.68 -16.68
C ALA A 368 0.77 2.23 -16.18
N VAL A 369 0.80 1.66 -14.98
CA VAL A 369 1.97 0.96 -14.43
C VAL A 369 1.74 -0.52 -14.65
N VAL A 370 2.61 -1.13 -15.45
CA VAL A 370 2.52 -2.53 -15.85
C VAL A 370 3.80 -3.25 -15.49
N ASP A 371 3.69 -4.56 -15.26
CA ASP A 371 4.85 -5.43 -15.16
C ASP A 371 5.56 -5.48 -16.53
N ARG A 372 6.89 -5.57 -16.55
CA ARG A 372 7.62 -5.70 -17.82
C ARG A 372 7.35 -7.02 -18.51
N GLU A 373 7.05 -8.05 -17.74
CA GLU A 373 6.68 -9.36 -18.28
C GLU A 373 5.36 -9.31 -19.05
N GLU A 374 4.53 -8.29 -18.80
CA GLU A 374 3.26 -8.07 -19.52
C GLU A 374 3.44 -7.20 -20.79
N ILE A 375 4.66 -6.76 -21.12
CA ILE A 375 4.94 -5.92 -22.29
C ILE A 375 5.41 -6.80 -23.46
N GLU A 376 4.59 -6.88 -24.50
CA GLU A 376 4.92 -7.51 -25.77
C GLU A 376 5.28 -6.44 -26.82
N ASP A 377 6.33 -6.65 -27.60
CA ASP A 377 6.77 -5.76 -28.70
C ASP A 377 6.94 -4.27 -28.36
N ASN A 378 7.33 -3.97 -27.11
CA ASN A 378 7.40 -2.60 -26.57
C ASN A 378 6.04 -1.86 -26.65
N THR A 379 4.93 -2.59 -26.56
CA THR A 379 3.58 -2.07 -26.65
C THR A 379 2.94 -2.05 -25.27
N CYS A 380 2.29 -0.94 -24.91
CA CYS A 380 1.54 -0.87 -23.66
C CYS A 380 0.31 -1.80 -23.73
N PRO A 381 0.15 -2.77 -22.81
CA PRO A 381 -0.98 -3.71 -22.86
C PRO A 381 -2.34 -3.06 -22.53
N ILE A 382 -2.33 -1.81 -22.05
CA ILE A 382 -3.54 -1.09 -21.67
C ILE A 382 -4.06 -0.16 -22.77
N CYS A 383 -3.17 0.60 -23.43
CA CYS A 383 -3.56 1.61 -24.43
C CYS A 383 -2.89 1.44 -25.80
N GLN A 384 -2.13 0.36 -26.00
CA GLN A 384 -1.46 0.03 -27.26
C GLN A 384 -0.41 1.05 -27.73
N PHE A 385 0.04 1.96 -26.85
CA PHE A 385 1.11 2.91 -27.16
C PHE A 385 2.46 2.21 -27.39
N LYS A 386 3.19 2.62 -28.44
CA LYS A 386 4.50 2.10 -28.84
C LYS A 386 5.43 3.23 -29.32
N PRO A 387 6.74 3.22 -28.99
CA PRO A 387 7.41 2.29 -28.09
C PRO A 387 7.28 2.74 -26.62
N ILE A 388 7.01 1.78 -25.73
CA ILE A 388 7.20 2.00 -24.29
C ILE A 388 8.70 1.84 -23.98
N VAL A 389 9.35 2.95 -23.61
CA VAL A 389 10.81 2.94 -23.36
C VAL A 389 11.07 2.22 -22.05
N GLN A 390 11.60 1.00 -22.14
CA GLN A 390 11.99 0.19 -21.00
C GLN A 390 13.32 0.71 -20.43
N THR A 391 13.29 1.55 -19.40
CA THR A 391 14.51 1.91 -18.66
C THR A 391 14.80 0.84 -17.61
N LYS A 392 16.05 0.35 -17.49
CA LYS A 392 16.43 -0.58 -16.41
C LYS A 392 16.01 0.03 -15.06
N GLY A 393 15.19 -0.70 -14.30
CA GLY A 393 14.68 -0.24 -13.02
C GLY A 393 15.86 0.08 -12.12
N LYS A 394 15.86 1.27 -11.51
CA LYS A 394 16.89 1.60 -10.52
C LYS A 394 16.85 0.56 -9.41
N LYS A 395 18.01 0.05 -8.98
CA LYS A 395 18.11 -0.81 -7.78
C LYS A 395 17.37 -0.11 -6.65
N ILE A 396 16.42 -0.81 -6.02
CA ILE A 396 15.96 -0.42 -4.70
C ILE A 396 17.21 -0.49 -3.83
N VAL A 397 17.72 0.65 -3.40
CA VAL A 397 18.61 0.65 -2.25
C VAL A 397 17.72 0.24 -1.10
N ASP A 398 18.00 -0.91 -0.49
CA ASP A 398 17.56 -1.25 0.87
C ASP A 398 18.01 -0.09 1.78
N GLN A 399 17.23 1.00 1.81
CA GLN A 399 17.33 2.02 2.85
C GLN A 399 16.50 1.55 4.04
N GLU A 400 16.82 0.35 4.49
CA GLU A 400 16.57 -0.05 5.85
C GLU A 400 17.92 -0.20 6.55
N LEU A 401 18.23 0.86 7.30
CA LEU A 401 18.97 0.82 8.56
C LEU A 401 20.49 0.75 8.46
N THR A 402 21.12 1.85 8.04
CA THR A 402 22.27 2.32 8.82
C THR A 402 21.75 3.12 10.00
N GLU A 403 22.29 2.89 11.19
CA GLU A 403 22.29 3.93 12.22
C GLU A 403 22.87 5.17 11.56
N ILE A 404 22.06 6.20 11.44
CA ILE A 404 22.52 7.39 10.76
C ILE A 404 23.25 8.21 11.80
N ASP A 405 24.58 8.15 11.76
CA ASP A 405 25.40 9.17 12.40
C ASP A 405 24.87 10.52 11.91
N GLN A 406 24.43 11.38 12.85
CA GLN A 406 23.91 12.71 12.51
C GLN A 406 24.95 13.47 11.66
N LYS A 407 26.24 13.21 11.86
CA LYS A 407 27.33 13.75 11.02
C LYS A 407 27.29 13.25 9.58
N GLU A 408 26.89 12.01 9.31
CA GLU A 408 26.80 11.48 7.95
C GLU A 408 25.58 12.02 7.19
N ILE A 409 24.45 12.27 7.89
CA ILE A 409 23.31 13.04 7.31
C ILE A 409 23.73 14.45 6.96
N GLU A 410 24.42 15.14 7.87
CA GLU A 410 24.86 16.51 7.65
C GLU A 410 25.84 16.57 6.49
N ARG A 411 26.82 15.65 6.45
CA ARG A 411 27.78 15.54 5.34
C ARG A 411 27.10 15.24 4.00
N LYS A 412 26.11 14.34 3.95
CA LYS A 412 25.33 14.07 2.72
C LYS A 412 24.42 15.24 2.33
N ARG A 413 23.86 15.98 3.30
CA ARG A 413 23.08 17.19 3.07
C ARG A 413 23.95 18.32 2.53
N GLU A 414 25.13 18.52 3.09
CA GLU A 414 26.11 19.49 2.59
C GLU A 414 26.58 19.11 1.19
N ALA A 415 26.91 17.83 0.94
CA ALA A 415 27.29 17.37 -0.39
C ALA A 415 26.18 17.62 -1.43
N LYS A 416 24.90 17.37 -1.08
CA LYS A 416 23.76 17.70 -1.94
C LYS A 416 23.57 19.22 -2.12
N LYS A 417 23.79 20.03 -1.09
CA LYS A 417 23.75 21.51 -1.19
C LYS A 417 24.86 22.01 -2.11
N ARG A 418 26.09 21.52 -1.95
CA ARG A 418 27.24 21.82 -2.82
C ARG A 418 26.97 21.39 -4.26
N GLN A 419 26.41 20.20 -4.48
CA GLN A 419 26.04 19.74 -5.83
C GLN A 419 24.96 20.61 -6.47
N LYS A 420 23.95 21.03 -5.70
CA LYS A 420 22.92 21.97 -6.19
C LYS A 420 23.52 23.34 -6.52
N LEU A 421 24.42 23.83 -5.67
CA LEU A 421 25.11 25.10 -5.89
C LEU A 421 26.01 25.02 -7.14
N ILE A 422 26.78 23.95 -7.31
CA ILE A 422 27.58 23.69 -8.51
C ILE A 422 26.68 23.63 -9.75
N ASN A 423 25.57 22.90 -9.69
CA ASN A 423 24.64 22.82 -10.82
C ASN A 423 23.98 24.17 -11.14
N SER A 424 23.72 25.02 -10.14
CA SER A 424 23.26 26.40 -10.34
C SER A 424 24.34 27.25 -11.00
N ILE A 425 25.58 27.20 -10.51
CA ILE A 425 26.71 27.95 -11.09
C ILE A 425 26.98 27.51 -12.54
N ILE A 426 26.92 26.20 -12.82
CA ILE A 426 27.04 25.66 -14.18
C ILE A 426 25.88 26.17 -15.05
N HIS A 427 24.65 26.13 -14.54
CA HIS A 427 23.48 26.63 -15.26
C HIS A 427 23.61 28.12 -15.56
N ASP A 428 24.00 28.94 -14.58
CA ASP A 428 24.20 30.39 -14.73
C ASP A 428 25.32 30.70 -15.72
N ASN A 429 26.41 29.92 -15.73
CA ASN A 429 27.47 30.04 -16.73
C ASN A 429 26.99 29.64 -18.14
N VAL A 430 26.18 28.59 -18.27
CA VAL A 430 25.57 28.21 -19.54
C VAL A 430 24.60 29.29 -20.02
N VAL A 431 23.78 29.85 -19.14
CA VAL A 431 22.88 30.98 -19.42
C VAL A 431 23.70 32.17 -19.92
N LYS A 432 24.73 32.62 -19.19
CA LYS A 432 25.65 33.71 -19.60
C LYS A 432 26.26 33.47 -20.98
N ASN A 433 26.71 32.25 -21.26
CA ASN A 433 27.32 31.88 -22.54
C ASN A 433 26.31 31.81 -23.69
N VAL A 434 25.01 31.73 -23.40
CA VAL A 434 23.94 31.56 -24.39
C VAL A 434 23.19 32.85 -24.68
N VAL A 435 23.22 33.86 -23.78
CA VAL A 435 22.51 35.15 -23.95
C VAL A 435 22.75 35.80 -25.31
N ASN A 436 24.00 35.75 -25.82
CA ASN A 436 24.38 36.40 -27.07
C ASN A 436 24.44 35.44 -28.28
N LYS A 437 24.08 34.17 -28.11
CA LYS A 437 24.13 33.17 -29.19
C LYS A 437 22.82 33.15 -29.97
N ARG A 438 22.91 33.01 -31.29
CA ARG A 438 21.76 32.66 -32.15
C ARG A 438 21.50 31.15 -32.07
N ILE A 439 20.28 30.73 -32.37
CA ILE A 439 19.86 29.31 -32.34
C ILE A 439 20.83 28.37 -33.08
N GLY A 440 21.35 28.80 -34.25
CA GLY A 440 22.29 28.01 -35.05
C GLY A 440 23.69 27.82 -34.43
N GLN A 441 24.02 28.57 -33.37
CA GLN A 441 25.29 28.51 -32.64
C GLN A 441 25.22 27.65 -31.38
N LEU A 442 24.02 27.14 -31.04
CA LEU A 442 23.83 26.21 -29.93
C LEU A 442 24.31 24.81 -30.37
N ARG A 443 24.91 24.07 -29.45
CA ARG A 443 25.61 22.81 -29.72
C ARG A 443 25.22 21.69 -28.76
N THR A 444 24.80 22.05 -27.54
CA THR A 444 24.42 21.09 -26.51
C THR A 444 22.97 21.26 -26.06
N TYR A 445 22.34 20.20 -25.56
CA TYR A 445 20.97 20.26 -25.04
C TYR A 445 20.82 21.27 -23.89
N GLN A 446 21.87 21.44 -23.07
CA GLN A 446 21.89 22.41 -21.97
C GLN A 446 21.84 23.85 -22.50
N GLU A 447 22.53 24.15 -23.61
CA GLU A 447 22.44 25.47 -24.27
C GLU A 447 21.05 25.73 -24.86
N PHE A 448 20.44 24.73 -25.51
CA PHE A 448 19.04 24.87 -25.99
C PHE A 448 18.05 25.08 -24.85
N LYS A 449 18.27 24.46 -23.69
CA LYS A 449 17.42 24.63 -22.52
C LYS A 449 17.59 26.01 -21.89
N ALA A 450 18.83 26.49 -21.74
CA ALA A 450 19.12 27.84 -21.27
C ALA A 450 18.55 28.91 -22.23
N TYR A 451 18.69 28.70 -23.54
CA TYR A 451 18.12 29.59 -24.56
C TYR A 451 16.58 29.64 -24.47
N ALA A 452 15.94 28.48 -24.27
CA ALA A 452 14.49 28.42 -24.09
C ALA A 452 14.02 29.21 -22.86
N GLU A 453 14.76 29.13 -21.77
CA GLU A 453 14.47 29.87 -20.54
C GLU A 453 14.59 31.39 -20.72
N ILE A 454 15.67 31.87 -21.35
CA ILE A 454 15.90 33.30 -21.63
C ILE A 454 14.80 33.90 -22.51
N HIS A 455 14.32 33.13 -23.50
CA HIS A 455 13.37 33.60 -24.50
C HIS A 455 11.92 33.15 -24.26
N GLY A 456 11.61 32.59 -23.08
CA GLY A 456 10.24 32.21 -22.71
C GLY A 456 9.67 30.99 -23.45
N TYR A 457 10.52 30.16 -24.07
CA TYR A 457 10.11 28.93 -24.75
C TYR A 457 9.99 27.74 -23.79
N THR A 458 9.20 26.74 -24.18
CA THR A 458 8.99 25.54 -23.37
C THR A 458 10.16 24.54 -23.46
N ASN A 459 10.30 23.67 -22.45
CA ASN A 459 11.25 22.55 -22.53
C ASN A 459 11.03 21.64 -23.75
N LYS A 460 9.78 21.55 -24.25
CA LYS A 460 9.45 20.82 -25.48
C LYS A 460 10.09 21.45 -26.71
N TRP A 461 10.13 22.78 -26.77
CA TRP A 461 10.83 23.51 -27.83
C TRP A 461 12.34 23.22 -27.82
N ALA A 462 12.99 23.27 -26.65
CA ALA A 462 14.43 22.97 -26.52
C ALA A 462 14.77 21.55 -27.01
N TYR A 463 13.95 20.57 -26.65
CA TYR A 463 14.09 19.18 -27.09
C TYR A 463 13.92 19.02 -28.60
N VAL A 464 12.89 19.64 -29.18
CA VAL A 464 12.63 19.57 -30.63
C VAL A 464 13.78 20.21 -31.41
N MET A 465 14.26 21.38 -30.99
CA MET A 465 15.33 22.11 -31.69
C MET A 465 16.68 21.41 -31.58
N PHE A 466 17.02 20.86 -30.42
CA PHE A 466 18.24 20.06 -30.26
C PHE A 466 18.23 18.81 -31.14
N ASN A 467 17.10 18.09 -31.21
CA ASN A 467 16.96 16.92 -32.08
C ASN A 467 17.00 17.27 -33.56
N LYS A 468 16.45 18.43 -33.97
CA LYS A 468 16.61 18.94 -35.35
C LYS A 468 18.08 19.22 -35.67
N MET A 469 18.82 19.83 -34.75
CA MET A 469 20.26 20.08 -34.92
C MET A 469 21.07 18.78 -35.04
N ILE A 470 20.78 17.76 -34.22
CA ILE A 470 21.45 16.45 -34.33
C ILE A 470 21.14 15.79 -35.68
N LYS A 471 19.87 15.79 -36.10
CA LYS A 471 19.45 15.18 -37.37
C LYS A 471 20.04 15.90 -38.59
N GLY A 472 20.22 17.22 -38.53
CA GLY A 472 20.83 18.02 -39.60
C GLY A 472 22.35 17.92 -39.71
N ARG A 473 23.04 17.13 -38.85
CA ARG A 473 24.48 16.85 -38.95
C ARG A 473 24.82 15.51 -39.59
N ASN A 474 23.82 14.66 -39.83
CA ASN A 474 23.98 13.35 -40.46
C ASN A 474 23.59 13.38 -41.95
N VAL A 475 23.83 14.50 -42.63
CA VAL A 475 23.67 14.68 -44.08
C VAL A 475 24.97 15.21 -44.64
#